data_AF-A0A5K1GFZ5-F1
#
_entry.id   AF-A0A5K1GFZ5-F1
#
_cell.length_a   1.000
_cell.length_b   1.000
_cell.length_c   1.000
_cell.angle_alpha   90.00
_cell.angle_beta   90.00
_cell.angle_gamma   90.00
#
_symmetry.space_group_name_H-M   'P 1'
#
loop_
_entity.id
_entity.type
_entity.pdbx_description
1 polymer ?
#
loop_
_entity_poly.entity_id
_entity_poly.type
_entity_poly.pdbx_seq_one_letter_code
_entity_poly.pdbx_strand_id
1 'polypeptide(L)'
;PKAHEVLQHPLFWSSEIRMSFLRDSSDRIELEDREKQCDLLEAVEQIGPVVFGDNWDTKFDPMFLASIGSHRRYNVRSTRHLLRLIRNKWNHYIEFPKEVQ
;
A
#
# COMPACT_ATOMS: atom_id res chain seq x y z
N PRO A 1 5.60 1.34 26.57
CA PRO A 1 4.13 1.39 26.40
C PRO A 1 3.43 0.80 27.64
N LYS A 2 2.32 1.40 28.07
CA LYS A 2 1.43 0.85 29.10
C LYS A 2 0.62 -0.31 28.54
N ALA A 3 0.05 -1.15 29.41
CA ALA A 3 -0.69 -2.35 28.99
C ALA A 3 -1.80 -2.06 27.95
N HIS A 4 -2.55 -0.97 28.09
CA HIS A 4 -3.60 -0.60 27.13
C HIS A 4 -3.04 -0.09 25.79
N GLU A 5 -1.85 0.54 25.78
CA GLU A 5 -1.18 0.98 24.55
C GLU A 5 -0.66 -0.21 23.75
N VAL A 6 -0.21 -1.28 24.44
CA VAL A 6 0.23 -2.53 23.80
C VAL A 6 -0.91 -3.19 23.02
N LEU A 7 -2.15 -3.14 23.52
CA LEU A 7 -3.31 -3.69 22.83
C LEU A 7 -3.63 -2.97 21.50
N GLN A 8 -3.16 -1.74 21.32
CA GLN A 8 -3.31 -0.99 20.07
C GLN A 8 -2.21 -1.30 19.04
N HIS A 9 -1.22 -2.12 19.39
CA HIS A 9 -0.12 -2.45 18.50
C HIS A 9 -0.60 -3.29 17.28
N PRO A 10 -0.03 -3.08 16.07
CA PRO A 10 -0.41 -3.82 14.84
C PRO A 10 -0.36 -5.34 14.95
N LEU A 11 0.43 -5.86 15.89
CA LEU A 11 0.48 -7.29 16.22
C LEU A 11 -0.91 -7.86 16.55
N PHE A 12 -1.76 -7.09 17.24
CA PHE A 12 -3.09 -7.52 17.67
C PHE A 12 -4.21 -7.16 16.69
N TRP A 13 -3.89 -6.49 15.58
CA TRP A 13 -4.90 -6.07 14.63
C TRP A 13 -5.43 -7.27 13.84
N SER A 14 -6.75 -7.30 13.65
CA SER A 14 -7.40 -8.18 12.69
C SER A 14 -7.00 -7.79 11.26
N SER A 15 -7.22 -8.69 10.30
CA SER A 15 -6.96 -8.43 8.88
C SER A 15 -7.71 -7.20 8.37
N GLU A 16 -8.93 -6.97 8.86
CA GLU A 16 -9.75 -5.82 8.50
C GLU A 16 -9.14 -4.49 8.99
N ILE A 17 -8.65 -4.44 10.23
CA ILE A 17 -7.98 -3.26 10.77
C ILE A 17 -6.67 -2.99 10.02
N ARG A 18 -5.88 -4.04 9.75
CA ARG A 18 -4.65 -3.91 8.95
C ARG A 18 -4.93 -3.34 7.56
N MET A 19 -5.98 -3.83 6.90
CA MET A 19 -6.37 -3.35 5.58
C MET A 19 -6.88 -1.90 5.62
N SER A 20 -7.69 -1.54 6.62
CA SER A 20 -8.11 -0.15 6.84
C SER A 20 -6.92 0.77 7.04
N PHE A 21 -5.97 0.38 7.89
CA PHE A 21 -4.76 1.17 8.13
C PHE A 21 -3.97 1.44 6.84
N LEU A 22 -3.80 0.45 5.97
CA LEU A 22 -3.10 0.62 4.69
C LEU A 22 -3.85 1.57 3.74
N ARG A 23 -5.18 1.45 3.67
CA ARG A 23 -6.04 2.36 2.89
C ARG A 23 -5.92 3.79 3.41
N ASP A 24 -6.15 3.98 4.70
CA ASP A 24 -6.20 5.31 5.32
C ASP A 24 -4.82 5.99 5.25
N SER A 25 -3.73 5.22 5.39
CA SER A 25 -2.36 5.69 5.17
C SER A 25 -2.11 6.10 3.72
N SER A 26 -2.59 5.31 2.74
CA SER A 26 -2.49 5.67 1.33
C SER A 26 -3.21 7.00 1.04
N ASP A 27 -4.40 7.21 1.61
CA ASP A 27 -5.18 8.43 1.39
C ASP A 27 -4.50 9.65 2.03
N ARG A 28 -3.96 9.49 3.24
CA ARG A 28 -3.19 10.55 3.92
C ARG A 28 -1.97 10.97 3.10
N ILE A 29 -1.19 10.02 2.58
CA ILE A 29 0.01 10.30 1.78
C ILE A 29 -0.34 11.03 0.46
N GLU A 30 -1.44 10.65 -0.20
CA GLU A 30 -1.89 11.32 -1.44
C GLU A 30 -2.32 12.78 -1.20
N LEU A 31 -2.75 13.14 0.01
CA LEU A 31 -3.08 14.52 0.37
C LEU A 31 -1.80 15.35 0.61
N GLU A 32 -0.80 14.78 1.30
CA GLU A 32 0.43 15.50 1.65
C GLU A 32 1.34 15.77 0.45
N ASP A 33 1.31 14.93 -0.59
CA ASP A 33 2.06 15.16 -1.84
C ASP A 33 1.72 16.48 -2.53
N ARG A 34 0.55 17.06 -2.23
CA ARG A 34 0.13 18.36 -2.77
C ARG A 34 0.81 19.54 -2.09
N GLU A 35 1.43 19.31 -0.93
CA GLU A 35 2.17 20.31 -0.17
C GLU A 35 3.66 20.16 -0.49
N LYS A 36 4.32 21.28 -0.85
CA LYS A 36 5.74 21.28 -1.21
C LYS A 36 6.56 21.01 0.06
N GLN A 37 7.26 19.87 0.10
CA GLN A 37 8.04 19.30 1.21
C GLN A 37 7.17 18.59 2.27
N CYS A 38 7.06 17.27 2.11
CA CYS A 38 6.37 16.40 3.05
C CYS A 38 7.36 15.37 3.61
N ASP A 39 7.79 15.59 4.87
CA ASP A 39 8.69 14.71 5.60
C ASP A 39 8.14 13.27 5.71
N LEU A 40 6.81 13.12 5.77
CA LEU A 40 6.18 11.80 5.82
C LEU A 40 6.41 11.01 4.53
N LEU A 41 6.19 11.64 3.36
CA LEU A 41 6.37 10.98 2.08
C LEU A 41 7.83 10.55 1.90
N GLU A 42 8.77 11.42 2.27
CA GLU A 42 10.21 11.09 2.23
C GLU A 42 10.54 9.90 3.14
N ALA A 43 10.07 9.91 4.38
CA ALA A 43 10.29 8.82 5.33
C ALA A 43 9.71 7.48 4.84
N VAL A 44 8.53 7.50 4.22
CA VAL A 44 7.87 6.30 3.66
C VAL A 44 8.58 5.78 2.41
N GLU A 45 9.09 6.66 1.56
CA GLU A 45 9.86 6.23 0.38
C GLU A 45 11.24 5.68 0.79
N GLN A 46 11.89 6.25 1.81
CA GLN A 46 13.21 5.81 2.27
C GLN A 46 13.22 4.36 2.79
N ILE A 47 12.10 3.87 3.35
CA ILE A 47 12.03 2.50 3.87
C ILE A 47 11.75 1.44 2.80
N GLY A 48 11.33 1.85 1.58
CA GLY A 48 10.96 0.94 0.50
C GLY A 48 11.99 -0.17 0.21
N PRO A 49 13.29 0.16 0.07
CA PRO A 49 14.33 -0.84 -0.16
C PRO A 49 14.43 -1.92 0.93
N VAL A 50 14.10 -1.58 2.18
CA VAL A 50 14.09 -2.52 3.31
C VAL A 50 12.84 -3.39 3.28
N VAL A 51 11.70 -2.85 2.86
CA VAL A 51 10.41 -3.54 2.87
C VAL A 51 10.30 -4.55 1.73
N PHE A 52 10.69 -4.18 0.51
CA PHE A 52 10.46 -5.01 -0.69
C PHE A 52 11.71 -5.24 -1.54
N GLY A 53 12.88 -4.76 -1.14
CA GLY A 53 14.10 -4.81 -1.95
C GLY A 53 14.02 -3.81 -3.11
N ASP A 54 14.40 -4.23 -4.31
CA ASP A 54 14.46 -3.31 -5.45
C ASP A 54 13.07 -2.93 -5.99
N ASN A 55 12.27 -3.91 -6.42
CA ASN A 55 10.96 -3.66 -7.01
C ASN A 55 9.89 -4.56 -6.38
N TRP A 56 8.79 -3.97 -5.93
CA TRP A 56 7.71 -4.73 -5.27
C TRP A 56 6.89 -5.57 -6.24
N ASP A 57 6.89 -5.26 -7.55
CA ASP A 57 6.13 -6.02 -8.56
C ASP A 57 6.61 -7.47 -8.66
N THR A 58 7.91 -7.72 -8.49
CA THR A 58 8.50 -9.07 -8.44
C THR A 58 7.91 -9.98 -7.35
N LYS A 59 7.18 -9.42 -6.39
CA LYS A 59 6.54 -10.15 -5.29
C LYS A 59 5.09 -10.56 -5.58
N PHE A 60 4.53 -10.12 -6.71
CA PHE A 60 3.16 -10.43 -7.10
C PHE A 60 3.10 -11.45 -8.23
N ASP A 61 1.94 -12.11 -8.34
CA ASP A 61 1.66 -13.03 -9.45
C ASP A 61 1.64 -12.28 -10.81
N PRO A 62 2.29 -12.82 -11.86
CA PRO A 62 2.31 -12.19 -13.17
C PRO A 62 0.93 -11.94 -13.80
N MET A 63 -0.05 -12.82 -13.59
CA MET A 63 -1.42 -12.62 -14.09
C MET A 63 -2.09 -11.45 -13.37
N PHE A 64 -1.87 -11.35 -12.05
CA PHE A 64 -2.33 -10.19 -11.29
C PHE A 64 -1.70 -8.89 -11.82
N LEU A 65 -0.39 -8.84 -12.05
CA LEU A 65 0.29 -7.66 -12.61
C LEU A 65 -0.21 -7.29 -14.01
N ALA A 66 -0.46 -8.27 -14.88
CA ALA A 66 -1.02 -8.05 -16.21
C ALA A 66 -2.41 -7.37 -16.13
N SER A 67 -3.23 -7.74 -15.13
CA SER A 67 -4.53 -7.11 -14.89
C SER A 67 -4.45 -5.66 -14.39
N ILE A 68 -3.29 -5.23 -13.85
CA ILE A 68 -3.07 -3.88 -13.32
C ILE A 68 -2.65 -2.90 -14.42
N GLY A 69 -1.81 -3.36 -15.36
CA GLY A 69 -1.12 -2.51 -16.34
C GLY A 69 -2.03 -1.77 -17.34
N SER A 70 -3.30 -2.17 -17.46
CA SER A 70 -4.25 -1.58 -18.39
C SER A 70 -4.80 -0.21 -17.96
N HIS A 71 -4.88 0.07 -16.65
CA HIS A 71 -5.61 1.24 -16.15
C HIS A 71 -4.72 2.32 -15.52
N ARG A 72 -3.60 1.96 -14.88
CA ARG A 72 -2.70 2.93 -14.23
C ARG A 72 -1.25 2.48 -14.26
N ARG A 73 -0.33 3.43 -14.53
CA ARG A 73 1.12 3.21 -14.38
C ARG A 73 1.51 3.40 -12.91
N TYR A 74 2.17 2.40 -12.35
CA TYR A 74 2.75 2.46 -11.00
C TYR A 74 4.28 2.46 -11.10
N ASN A 75 4.95 3.16 -10.18
CA ASN A 75 6.39 3.08 -10.04
C ASN A 75 6.67 1.93 -9.07
N VAL A 76 7.26 0.86 -9.60
CA VAL A 76 7.49 -0.40 -8.87
C VAL A 76 8.55 -0.28 -7.77
N ARG A 77 9.23 0.87 -7.69
CA ARG A 77 10.19 1.19 -6.64
C ARG A 77 9.62 2.09 -5.55
N SER A 78 8.41 2.63 -5.74
CA SER A 78 7.80 3.57 -4.80
C SER A 78 6.87 2.86 -3.82
N THR A 79 7.11 3.08 -2.52
CA THR A 79 6.27 2.58 -1.43
C THR A 79 4.88 3.21 -1.49
N ARG A 80 4.78 4.50 -1.82
CA ARG A 80 3.49 5.17 -2.03
C ARG A 80 2.70 4.50 -3.16
N HIS A 81 3.36 4.21 -4.29
CA HIS A 81 2.67 3.59 -5.42
C HIS A 81 2.19 2.18 -5.10
N LEU A 82 2.91 1.44 -4.25
CA LEU A 82 2.45 0.15 -3.71
C LEU A 82 1.18 0.33 -2.85
N LEU A 83 1.19 1.25 -1.89
CA LEU A 83 0.01 1.55 -1.06
C LEU A 83 -1.20 1.97 -1.92
N ARG A 84 -0.94 2.79 -2.94
CA ARG A 84 -1.96 3.22 -3.90
C ARG A 84 -2.52 2.05 -4.70
N LEU A 85 -1.67 1.10 -5.11
CA LEU A 85 -2.10 -0.12 -5.79
C LEU A 85 -3.02 -0.94 -4.87
N ILE A 86 -2.57 -1.21 -3.65
CA ILE A 86 -3.31 -1.99 -2.65
C ILE A 86 -4.70 -1.38 -2.41
N ARG A 87 -4.76 -0.06 -2.16
CA ARG A 87 -6.02 0.66 -2.01
C ARG A 87 -6.93 0.52 -3.22
N ASN A 88 -6.41 0.79 -4.42
CA ASN A 88 -7.22 0.75 -5.64
C ASN A 88 -7.78 -0.65 -5.88
N LYS A 89 -6.97 -1.71 -5.67
CA LYS A 89 -7.42 -3.08 -5.88
C LYS A 89 -8.40 -3.56 -4.82
N TRP A 90 -8.28 -3.09 -3.58
CA TRP A 90 -9.29 -3.32 -2.56
C TRP A 90 -10.64 -2.68 -2.92
N ASN A 91 -10.63 -1.40 -3.33
CA ASN A 91 -11.86 -0.68 -3.65
C ASN A 91 -12.59 -1.23 -4.89
N HIS A 92 -11.84 -1.77 -5.85
CA HIS A 92 -12.35 -2.33 -7.10
C HIS A 92 -12.27 -3.85 -7.14
N TYR A 93 -12.26 -4.52 -5.98
CA TYR A 93 -12.08 -5.97 -5.90
C TYR A 93 -13.10 -6.76 -6.75
N ILE A 94 -14.35 -6.30 -6.75
CA ILE A 94 -15.44 -6.91 -7.52
C ILE A 94 -15.22 -6.83 -9.04
N GLU A 95 -14.42 -5.87 -9.51
CA GLU A 95 -14.16 -5.66 -10.94
C GLU A 95 -13.08 -6.59 -11.50
N PHE A 96 -12.39 -7.38 -10.65
CA PHE A 96 -11.44 -8.37 -11.13
C PHE A 96 -12.12 -9.56 -11.81
N PRO A 97 -11.48 -10.13 -12.85
CA PRO A 97 -11.86 -11.46 -13.35
C PRO A 97 -11.82 -12.49 -12.22
N LYS A 98 -12.69 -13.50 -12.27
CA LYS A 98 -12.75 -14.57 -11.25
C LYS A 98 -11.44 -15.33 -11.10
N GLU A 99 -10.61 -15.33 -12.13
CA GLU A 99 -9.31 -15.97 -12.15
C GLU A 99 -8.26 -15.21 -11.32
N VAL A 100 -8.55 -13.96 -10.94
CA VAL A 100 -7.67 -13.06 -10.19
C VAL A 100 -8.25 -12.67 -8.82
N GLN A 101 -9.56 -12.88 -8.60
CA GLN A 101 -10.22 -12.79 -7.29
C GLN A 101 -9.83 -13.99 -6.41
#